data_AF-A0A7V2P4G2-F1
#
_entry.id   AF-A0A7V2P4G2-F1
#
_cell.length_a   1.000
_cell.length_b   1.000
_cell.length_c   1.000
_cell.angle_alpha   90.00
_cell.angle_beta   90.00
_cell.angle_gamma   90.00
#
_symmetry.space_group_name_H-M   'P 1'
#
loop_
_entity.id
_entity.type
_entity.pdbx_description
1 polymer ?
#
loop_
_entity_poly.entity_id
_entity_poly.type
_entity_poly.pdbx_seq_one_letter_code
_entity_poly.pdbx_strand_id
1 'polypeptide(L)'
;MDLSTTKISYSGKIKEITLGKDDKAVIVGGEECYPFHLFEGKMPHSPKIAMEVYDSPPDDWPEAALEPFAGVTNDPVAWAKKC
;
A
#
# COMPACT_ATOMS: atom_id res chain seq x y z
N MET A 1 -4.60 -42.34 1.33
CA MET A 1 -5.39 -41.24 0.72
C MET A 1 -4.50 -40.01 0.81
N ASP A 2 -4.07 -39.48 -0.33
CA ASP A 2 -3.18 -38.31 -0.38
C ASP A 2 -4.01 -37.04 -0.34
N LEU A 3 -3.74 -36.16 0.62
CA LEU A 3 -4.42 -34.87 0.75
C LEU A 3 -3.53 -33.81 0.09
N SER A 4 -3.80 -33.53 -1.19
CA SER A 4 -3.11 -32.47 -1.92
C SER A 4 -3.96 -31.19 -1.96
N THR A 5 -3.29 -30.04 -1.87
CA THR A 5 -3.95 -28.73 -2.02
C THR A 5 -4.23 -28.45 -3.49
N THR A 6 -5.49 -28.20 -3.83
CA THR A 6 -5.88 -27.77 -5.19
C THR A 6 -5.21 -26.44 -5.55
N LYS A 7 -4.64 -26.36 -6.74
CA LYS A 7 -4.01 -25.15 -7.27
C LYS A 7 -4.70 -24.67 -8.53
N ILE A 8 -4.84 -23.36 -8.68
CA ILE A 8 -5.38 -22.74 -9.89
C ILE A 8 -4.24 -22.40 -10.87
N SER A 9 -4.47 -22.62 -12.16
CA SER A 9 -3.55 -22.18 -13.22
C SER A 9 -3.95 -20.79 -13.71
N TYR A 10 -3.08 -19.80 -13.47
CA TYR A 10 -3.28 -18.41 -13.90
C TYR A 10 -2.64 -18.18 -15.27
N SER A 11 -3.34 -17.50 -16.17
CA SER A 11 -2.86 -17.21 -17.53
C SER A 11 -2.06 -15.91 -17.64
N GLY A 12 -1.92 -15.16 -16.55
CA GLY A 12 -1.24 -13.88 -16.51
C GLY A 12 -0.89 -13.44 -15.10
N LYS A 13 -0.27 -12.27 -15.01
CA LYS A 13 0.14 -11.64 -13.76
C LYS A 13 -0.25 -10.17 -13.72
N ILE A 14 -0.40 -9.63 -12.53
CA ILE A 14 -0.60 -8.20 -12.33
C ILE A 14 0.65 -7.45 -12.79
N LYS A 15 0.45 -6.32 -13.46
CA LYS A 15 1.55 -5.49 -13.94
C LYS A 15 2.29 -4.88 -12.74
N GLU A 16 3.60 -5.01 -12.75
CA GLU A 16 4.47 -4.34 -11.78
C GLU A 16 4.61 -2.85 -12.13
N ILE A 17 4.42 -1.98 -11.14
CA ILE A 17 4.52 -0.53 -11.26
C ILE A 17 5.53 0.00 -10.26
N THR A 18 6.48 0.80 -10.74
CA THR A 18 7.43 1.54 -9.90
C THR A 18 6.95 2.97 -9.71
N LEU A 19 6.85 3.40 -8.46
CA LEU A 19 6.51 4.76 -8.04
C LEU A 19 7.77 5.41 -7.43
N GLY A 20 8.09 6.64 -7.83
CA GLY A 20 9.29 7.33 -7.36
C GLY A 20 10.56 6.95 -8.14
N LYS A 21 11.72 7.26 -7.58
CA LYS A 21 13.04 7.05 -8.20
C LYS A 21 14.07 6.68 -7.14
N ASP A 22 15.17 6.09 -7.62
CA ASP A 22 16.36 5.80 -6.82
C ASP A 22 16.04 4.98 -5.55
N ASP A 23 16.62 5.37 -4.42
CA ASP A 23 16.46 4.74 -3.11
C ASP A 23 15.06 4.91 -2.51
N LYS A 24 14.24 5.82 -3.06
CA LYS A 24 12.86 6.08 -2.64
C LYS A 24 11.81 5.41 -3.51
N ALA A 25 12.24 4.60 -4.49
CA ALA A 25 11.32 3.89 -5.35
C ALA A 25 10.54 2.81 -4.59
N VAL A 26 9.22 2.81 -4.74
CA VAL A 26 8.32 1.79 -4.21
C VAL A 26 7.73 1.01 -5.38
N ILE A 27 7.78 -0.32 -5.30
CA ILE A 27 7.25 -1.20 -6.33
C ILE A 27 6.00 -1.91 -5.80
N VAL A 28 4.95 -1.97 -6.62
CA VAL A 28 3.69 -2.64 -6.33
C VAL A 28 3.26 -3.51 -7.52
N GLY A 29 2.40 -4.50 -7.27
CA GLY A 29 1.89 -5.39 -8.30
C GLY A 29 2.73 -6.67 -8.43
N GLY A 30 2.70 -7.27 -9.63
CA GLY A 30 3.50 -8.47 -9.92
C GLY A 30 2.91 -9.79 -9.41
N GLU A 31 1.70 -9.76 -8.84
CA GLU A 31 1.04 -10.96 -8.31
C GLU A 31 0.65 -11.93 -9.41
N GLU A 32 0.92 -13.22 -9.17
CA GLU A 32 0.63 -14.35 -10.07
C GLU A 32 -0.49 -15.25 -9.53
N CYS A 33 -1.10 -14.88 -8.40
CA CYS A 33 -2.17 -15.62 -7.75
C CYS A 33 -3.15 -14.67 -7.03
N TYR A 34 -4.16 -15.23 -6.37
CA TYR A 34 -5.03 -14.47 -5.48
C TYR A 34 -4.26 -13.87 -4.28
N PRO A 35 -4.80 -12.79 -3.66
CA PRO A 35 -4.16 -12.16 -2.50
C PRO A 35 -3.82 -13.17 -1.41
N PHE A 36 -2.53 -13.23 -1.04
CA PHE A 36 -1.98 -14.12 0.00
C PHE A 36 -2.03 -15.63 -0.27
N HIS A 37 -2.38 -16.07 -1.49
CA HIS A 37 -2.37 -17.48 -1.90
C HIS A 37 -0.95 -17.97 -2.28
N LEU A 38 0.01 -17.78 -1.38
CA LEU A 38 1.44 -18.04 -1.63
C LEU A 38 1.79 -19.52 -1.86
N PHE A 39 0.84 -20.43 -1.61
CA PHE A 39 0.99 -21.86 -1.88
C PHE A 39 0.84 -22.20 -3.38
N GLU A 40 0.24 -21.32 -4.16
CA GLU A 40 -0.08 -21.53 -5.58
C GLU A 40 0.42 -20.44 -6.53
N GLY A 41 1.01 -19.36 -6.02
CA GLY A 41 1.71 -18.38 -6.85
C GLY A 41 2.55 -17.41 -6.03
N LYS A 42 3.12 -16.43 -6.72
CA LYS A 42 4.00 -15.42 -6.11
C LYS A 42 3.26 -14.10 -5.92
N MET A 43 3.58 -13.44 -4.82
CA MET A 43 3.23 -12.06 -4.53
C MET A 43 4.52 -11.35 -4.12
N PRO A 44 5.31 -10.86 -5.09
CA PRO A 44 6.68 -10.40 -4.84
C PRO A 44 6.73 -9.13 -4.00
N HIS A 45 5.67 -8.30 -4.06
CA HIS A 45 5.59 -7.03 -3.36
C HIS A 45 4.47 -7.09 -2.32
N SER A 46 4.76 -6.62 -1.10
CA SER A 46 3.73 -6.47 -0.08
C SER A 46 2.76 -5.34 -0.47
N PRO A 47 1.48 -5.39 -0.02
CA PRO A 47 0.61 -4.22 -0.09
C PRO A 47 1.27 -3.01 0.59
N LYS A 48 1.00 -1.82 0.07
CA LYS A 48 1.57 -0.55 0.56
C LYS A 48 0.45 0.34 1.07
N ILE A 49 0.76 1.11 2.10
CA ILE A 49 -0.14 2.09 2.70
C ILE A 49 0.51 3.46 2.53
N ALA A 50 -0.27 4.43 2.09
CA ALA A 50 0.08 5.83 2.09
C ALA A 50 -0.92 6.58 2.98
N MET A 51 -0.49 7.70 3.55
CA MET A 51 -1.32 8.56 4.39
C MET A 51 -1.58 9.86 3.63
N GLU A 52 -2.80 10.38 3.78
CA GLU A 52 -3.19 11.64 3.14
C GLU A 52 -2.55 12.83 3.84
N VAL A 53 -2.15 13.82 3.04
CA VAL A 53 -1.63 15.11 3.48
C VAL A 53 -2.29 16.17 2.64
N TYR A 54 -3.00 17.09 3.28
CA TYR A 54 -3.70 18.16 2.58
C TYR A 54 -2.79 19.39 2.44
N ASP A 55 -3.04 20.20 1.42
CA ASP A 55 -2.35 21.48 1.20
C ASP A 55 -2.91 22.62 2.08
N SER A 56 -4.11 22.43 2.63
CA SER A 56 -4.72 23.27 3.65
C SER A 56 -5.27 22.44 4.82
N PRO A 57 -5.51 23.06 5.99
CA PRO A 57 -6.12 22.35 7.12
C PRO A 57 -7.50 21.80 6.75
N PRO A 58 -7.82 20.55 7.08
CA PRO A 58 -9.14 19.98 6.81
C PRO A 58 -10.20 20.55 7.76
N ASP A 59 -11.37 20.92 7.22
CA ASP A 59 -12.49 21.50 8.00
C ASP A 59 -13.47 20.43 8.51
N ASP A 60 -13.52 19.26 7.88
CA ASP A 60 -14.56 18.24 8.05
C ASP A 60 -14.06 16.91 8.65
N TRP A 61 -12.77 16.85 9.02
CA TRP A 61 -12.19 15.65 9.61
C TRP A 61 -12.65 15.46 11.06
N PRO A 62 -13.04 14.24 11.47
CA PRO A 62 -13.32 13.92 12.86
C PRO A 62 -12.09 14.15 13.75
N GLU A 63 -12.31 14.54 15.01
CA GLU A 63 -11.23 14.81 15.98
C GLU A 63 -10.25 13.63 16.12
N ALA A 64 -10.75 12.39 16.17
CA ALA A 64 -9.92 11.19 16.27
C ALA A 64 -8.99 10.99 15.05
N ALA A 65 -9.36 11.51 13.87
CA ALA A 65 -8.50 11.48 12.69
C ALA A 65 -7.46 12.61 12.71
N LEU A 66 -7.76 13.73 13.39
CA LEU A 66 -6.86 14.89 13.52
C LEU A 66 -5.85 14.76 14.66
N GLU A 67 -6.23 14.06 15.74
CA GLU A 67 -5.40 13.88 16.93
C GLU A 67 -3.97 13.40 16.60
N PRO A 68 -3.74 12.40 15.73
CA PRO A 68 -2.40 11.97 15.37
C PRO A 68 -1.57 13.05 14.66
N PHE A 69 -2.21 14.03 14.02
CA PHE A 69 -1.58 15.10 13.25
C PHE A 69 -1.66 16.46 13.95
N ALA A 70 -2.05 16.50 15.22
CA ALA A 70 -2.08 17.72 16.01
C ALA A 70 -0.73 18.46 15.92
N GLY A 71 -0.81 19.77 15.64
CA GLY A 71 0.33 20.67 15.50
C GLY A 71 0.99 20.71 14.11
N VAL A 72 0.61 19.86 13.15
CA VAL A 72 1.20 19.86 11.80
C VAL A 72 0.19 20.07 10.66
N THR A 73 -1.11 20.07 10.92
CA THR A 73 -2.17 20.18 9.89
C THR A 73 -2.16 21.48 9.07
N ASN A 74 -1.45 22.52 9.53
CA ASN A 74 -1.28 23.79 8.81
C ASN A 74 0.03 23.86 7.98
N ASP A 75 0.88 22.82 8.04
CA ASP A 75 2.15 22.74 7.30
C ASP A 75 2.23 21.37 6.59
N PRO A 76 1.93 21.33 5.28
CA PRO A 76 1.94 20.08 4.51
C PRO A 76 3.30 19.36 4.52
N VAL A 77 4.41 20.10 4.65
CA VAL A 77 5.75 19.51 4.69
C VAL A 77 6.00 18.86 6.04
N ALA A 78 5.58 19.50 7.14
CA ALA A 78 5.67 18.91 8.48
C ALA A 78 4.72 17.72 8.62
N TRP A 79 3.51 17.80 8.05
CA TRP A 79 2.54 16.72 8.05
C TRP A 79 3.08 15.50 7.30
N ALA A 80 3.60 15.68 6.08
CA ALA A 80 4.19 14.58 5.30
C ALA A 80 5.38 13.89 5.97
N LYS A 81 6.11 14.59 6.85
CA LYS A 81 7.20 14.00 7.65
C LYS A 81 6.71 13.24 8.89
N LYS A 82 5.48 13.53 9.34
CA LYS A 82 4.84 12.88 10.49
C LYS A 82 4.11 11.60 10.09
N CYS A 83 3.72 11.49 8.81
CA CYS A 83 3.21 10.28 8.18
C CYS A 83 4.24 9.14 8.18
#